data_AF-W6ZCA4-F1
#
_entry.id   AF-W6ZCA4-F1
#
_cell.length_a   1.000
_cell.length_b   1.000
_cell.length_c   1.000
_cell.angle_alpha   90.00
_cell.angle_beta   90.00
_cell.angle_gamma   90.00
#
_symmetry.space_group_name_H-M   'P 1'
#
loop_
_entity.id
_entity.type
_entity.pdbx_description
1 polymer ?
#
loop_
_entity_poly.entity_id
_entity_poly.type
_entity_poly.pdbx_seq_one_letter_code
_entity_poly.pdbx_strand_id
1 'polypeptide(L)'
;MASSGSKIGDKIYALINYEDLYVQPLILSALEKRLPTSSYELITSLSQLPTPSSPLLQFVQYESIDFDHLMEYSSTSLANAYVIRKALIRKHYLSTTIANWITKYPDSVLKKHVKPSVEFEVDYAEFLDDALVEAWELKESWARNEELGDDEDGASSSKKEWWILKPGMSDRGQGIRLFSSEQELTEIFEEWDPDSDDEDEEEDARSDSNAQQLKIEKDEDNGIITSQLRHFIAQPYIHPPLLLTPPNNPTSDLRKFHIRTYILAAGALKLYVYKPMLALFAAHPYLPPWSADVEPNSQKAMRAHLTNTCLQDSGDREGSVGLFWDLPDSLPAQPDFSGSSNSEGGDAERKVNVPSNWKDAIFQQICDITGSTFEAAARGMSIHFQPLPNSFEVFGLDFMVGLDEETGGLNTWLLEVNAFPDFRQTGSDLQGLVNGLMEGVVEKGIKPFFGLEGAENEDMVEVLNVDLGRR
;
A
#
# COMPACT_ATOMS: atom_id res chain seq x y z
N MET A 1 -4.92 -8.18 -47.93
CA MET A 1 -5.73 -7.17 -48.62
C MET A 1 -5.74 -5.92 -47.76
N ALA A 2 -5.51 -4.75 -48.35
CA ALA A 2 -5.41 -3.49 -47.64
C ALA A 2 -6.70 -3.21 -46.84
N SER A 3 -6.59 -3.07 -45.52
CA SER A 3 -7.70 -2.64 -44.68
C SER A 3 -7.92 -1.15 -44.89
N SER A 4 -9.07 -0.85 -45.48
CA SER A 4 -9.65 0.48 -45.59
C SER A 4 -9.56 1.25 -44.27
N GLY A 5 -9.09 2.50 -44.34
CA GLY A 5 -9.02 3.40 -43.20
C GLY A 5 -10.35 3.51 -42.45
N SER A 6 -10.25 3.44 -41.12
CA SER A 6 -11.35 3.62 -40.19
C SER A 6 -12.03 4.97 -40.45
N LYS A 7 -13.35 4.92 -40.69
CA LYS A 7 -14.19 6.11 -40.77
C LYS A 7 -14.31 6.71 -39.37
N ILE A 8 -14.32 8.03 -39.28
CA ILE A 8 -14.80 8.74 -38.10
C ILE A 8 -16.20 8.18 -37.74
N GLY A 9 -16.39 7.61 -36.55
CA GLY A 9 -17.72 7.50 -35.93
C GLY A 9 -18.20 6.10 -35.52
N ASP A 10 -17.76 5.64 -34.35
CA ASP A 10 -18.65 4.94 -33.42
C ASP A 10 -18.58 5.65 -32.07
N LYS A 11 -19.75 5.93 -31.48
CA LYS A 11 -19.89 6.61 -30.20
C LYS A 11 -19.47 5.66 -29.07
N ILE A 12 -18.69 6.16 -28.10
CA ILE A 12 -18.31 5.40 -26.92
C ILE A 12 -19.46 5.43 -25.92
N TYR A 13 -20.00 4.28 -25.53
CA TYR A 13 -20.99 4.18 -24.47
C TYR A 13 -20.27 4.00 -23.13
N ALA A 14 -20.43 4.95 -22.22
CA ALA A 14 -19.70 5.02 -20.98
C ALA A 14 -20.63 4.73 -19.79
N LEU A 15 -20.42 3.58 -19.15
CA LEU A 15 -21.05 3.20 -17.89
C LEU A 15 -20.16 3.64 -16.73
N ILE A 16 -20.49 4.77 -16.11
CA ILE A 16 -19.69 5.38 -15.04
C ILE A 16 -20.45 5.29 -13.71
N ASN A 17 -20.06 4.34 -12.85
CA ASN A 17 -20.61 4.16 -11.51
C ASN A 17 -19.51 3.70 -10.54
N TYR A 18 -18.68 4.64 -10.12
CA TYR A 18 -17.57 4.38 -9.19
C TYR A 18 -18.03 4.35 -7.73
N GLU A 19 -19.29 4.67 -7.42
CA GLU A 19 -19.87 4.58 -6.06
C GLU A 19 -19.14 5.38 -4.97
N ASP A 20 -18.35 6.38 -5.36
CA ASP A 20 -17.65 7.28 -4.46
C ASP A 20 -18.01 8.75 -4.76
N LEU A 21 -18.57 9.44 -3.77
CA LEU A 21 -19.02 10.83 -3.91
C LEU A 21 -17.89 11.84 -4.19
N TYR A 22 -16.66 11.50 -3.84
CA TYR A 22 -15.48 12.33 -4.10
C TYR A 22 -14.90 12.05 -5.49
N VAL A 23 -14.80 10.78 -5.89
CA VAL A 23 -14.10 10.38 -7.13
C VAL A 23 -15.01 10.42 -8.36
N GLN A 24 -16.29 10.04 -8.23
CA GLN A 24 -17.28 10.05 -9.32
C GLN A 24 -17.29 11.36 -10.12
N PRO A 25 -17.42 12.56 -9.50
CA PRO A 25 -17.43 13.81 -10.25
C PRO A 25 -16.10 14.10 -10.97
N LEU A 26 -14.97 13.64 -10.44
CA LEU A 26 -13.64 13.85 -11.05
C LEU A 26 -13.47 13.01 -12.31
N ILE A 27 -13.98 11.79 -12.31
CA ILE A 27 -13.99 10.92 -13.49
C ILE A 27 -14.82 11.56 -14.61
N LEU A 28 -16.04 12.01 -14.27
CA LEU A 28 -16.93 12.65 -15.23
C LEU A 28 -16.32 13.92 -15.81
N SER A 29 -15.70 14.75 -14.96
CA SER A 29 -15.00 15.97 -15.39
C SER A 29 -13.82 15.66 -16.32
N ALA A 30 -13.02 14.64 -16.02
CA ALA A 30 -11.92 14.21 -16.86
C ALA A 30 -12.40 13.72 -18.24
N LEU A 31 -13.49 12.94 -18.28
CA LEU A 31 -14.10 12.50 -19.54
C LEU A 31 -14.60 13.68 -20.37
N GLU A 32 -15.36 14.61 -19.76
CA GLU A 32 -15.88 15.79 -20.43
C GLU A 32 -14.76 16.68 -21.00
N LYS A 33 -13.67 16.84 -20.24
CA LYS A 33 -12.54 17.68 -20.65
C LYS A 33 -11.68 17.04 -21.73
N ARG A 34 -11.50 15.72 -21.70
CA ARG A 34 -10.54 15.01 -22.57
C ARG A 34 -11.20 14.34 -23.77
N LEU A 35 -12.50 14.06 -23.74
CA LEU A 35 -13.25 13.51 -24.87
C LEU A 35 -14.20 14.56 -25.45
N PRO A 36 -14.30 14.68 -26.80
CA PRO A 36 -15.33 15.50 -27.41
C PRO A 36 -16.73 15.09 -26.95
N THR A 37 -17.60 16.04 -26.61
CA THR A 37 -18.96 15.75 -26.11
C THR A 37 -19.79 14.89 -27.07
N SER A 38 -19.50 14.94 -28.38
CA SER A 38 -20.16 14.13 -29.40
C SER A 38 -19.59 12.70 -29.53
N SER A 39 -18.44 12.41 -28.93
CA SER A 39 -17.75 11.12 -29.09
C SER A 39 -18.18 10.07 -28.07
N TYR A 40 -18.90 10.44 -27.02
CA TYR A 40 -19.38 9.49 -26.00
C TYR A 40 -20.83 9.75 -25.57
N GLU A 41 -21.45 8.73 -24.98
CA GLU A 41 -22.78 8.74 -24.37
C GLU A 41 -22.70 8.11 -22.99
N LEU A 42 -23.23 8.78 -21.97
CA LEU A 42 -23.37 8.17 -20.65
C LEU A 42 -24.57 7.22 -20.66
N ILE A 43 -24.35 5.99 -20.22
CA ILE A 43 -25.38 4.97 -20.03
C ILE A 43 -25.43 4.55 -18.56
N THR A 44 -26.58 4.04 -18.12
CA THR A 44 -26.77 3.54 -16.74
C THR A 44 -26.76 2.02 -16.64
N SER A 45 -26.87 1.32 -17.77
CA SER A 45 -26.86 -0.16 -17.81
C SER A 45 -26.49 -0.66 -19.21
N LEU A 46 -25.93 -1.87 -19.30
CA LEU A 46 -25.54 -2.49 -20.56
C LEU A 46 -26.72 -2.71 -21.52
N SER A 47 -27.95 -2.77 -21.01
CA SER A 47 -29.18 -2.87 -21.83
C SER A 47 -29.44 -1.65 -22.73
N GLN A 48 -28.76 -0.52 -22.48
CA GLN A 48 -28.85 0.68 -23.31
C GLN A 48 -27.87 0.65 -24.50
N LEU A 49 -27.01 -0.36 -24.59
CA LEU A 49 -26.13 -0.54 -25.74
C LEU A 49 -26.96 -0.83 -27.00
N PRO A 50 -26.70 -0.15 -28.14
CA PRO A 50 -27.39 -0.44 -29.39
C PRO A 50 -27.15 -1.87 -29.87
N THR A 51 -25.91 -2.35 -29.69
CA THR A 51 -25.51 -3.73 -29.95
C THR A 51 -24.51 -4.17 -28.87
N PRO A 52 -24.42 -5.48 -28.57
CA PRO A 52 -23.42 -5.99 -27.63
C PRO A 52 -21.96 -5.66 -28.02
N SER A 53 -21.67 -5.50 -29.31
CA SER A 53 -20.34 -5.12 -29.81
C SER A 53 -20.13 -3.61 -29.96
N SER A 54 -21.03 -2.78 -29.42
CA SER A 54 -20.84 -1.32 -29.44
C SER A 54 -19.63 -0.95 -28.55
N PRO A 55 -18.85 0.10 -28.87
CA PRO A 55 -17.73 0.51 -28.03
C PRO A 55 -18.20 0.86 -26.61
N LEU A 56 -17.76 0.11 -25.61
CA LEU A 56 -18.19 0.24 -24.22
C LEU A 56 -17.01 0.55 -23.31
N LEU A 57 -17.15 1.59 -22.48
CA LEU A 57 -16.30 1.86 -21.33
C LEU A 57 -17.07 1.52 -20.06
N GLN A 58 -16.56 0.56 -19.28
CA GLN A 58 -17.00 0.24 -17.93
C GLN A 58 -16.03 0.91 -16.95
N PHE A 59 -16.48 1.96 -16.26
CA PHE A 59 -15.73 2.62 -15.19
C PHE A 59 -16.54 2.53 -13.90
N VAL A 60 -16.47 1.36 -13.26
CA VAL A 60 -17.34 0.97 -12.15
C VAL A 60 -16.55 0.33 -11.01
N GLN A 61 -17.22 0.05 -9.89
CA GLN A 61 -16.63 -0.77 -8.82
C GLN A 61 -16.28 -2.17 -9.32
N TYR A 62 -15.23 -2.78 -8.75
CA TYR A 62 -14.71 -4.07 -9.21
C TYR A 62 -15.80 -5.15 -9.33
N GLU A 63 -16.64 -5.29 -8.30
CA GLU A 63 -17.72 -6.29 -8.25
C GLU A 63 -18.88 -5.99 -9.21
N SER A 64 -18.93 -4.78 -9.77
CA SER A 64 -19.96 -4.33 -10.70
C SER A 64 -19.50 -4.38 -12.17
N ILE A 65 -18.25 -4.75 -12.43
CA ILE A 65 -17.76 -4.95 -13.81
C ILE A 65 -18.42 -6.22 -14.37
N ASP A 66 -19.04 -6.10 -15.55
CA ASP A 66 -19.50 -7.26 -16.29
C ASP A 66 -18.30 -7.90 -17.00
N PHE A 67 -17.63 -8.81 -16.29
CA PHE A 67 -16.46 -9.53 -16.80
C PHE A 67 -16.80 -10.50 -17.92
N ASP A 68 -18.01 -11.06 -17.93
CA ASP A 68 -18.45 -11.95 -19.02
C ASP A 68 -18.55 -11.16 -20.32
N HIS A 69 -19.20 -9.99 -20.29
CA HIS A 69 -19.24 -9.08 -21.42
C HIS A 69 -17.85 -8.59 -21.83
N LEU A 70 -16.97 -8.29 -20.86
CA LEU A 70 -15.59 -7.88 -21.13
C LEU A 70 -14.80 -8.96 -21.88
N MET A 71 -15.02 -10.24 -21.56
CA MET A 71 -14.35 -11.37 -22.20
C MET A 71 -14.94 -11.69 -23.58
N GLU A 72 -16.27 -11.60 -23.73
CA GLU A 72 -16.96 -11.88 -25.00
C GLU A 72 -16.70 -10.80 -26.06
N TYR A 73 -16.64 -9.53 -25.65
CA TYR A 73 -16.50 -8.36 -26.53
C TYR A 73 -15.15 -7.64 -26.35
N SER A 74 -14.07 -8.42 -26.30
CA SER A 74 -12.74 -7.92 -25.91
C SER A 74 -12.15 -6.80 -26.79
N SER A 75 -12.58 -6.71 -28.06
CA SER A 75 -12.11 -5.65 -28.97
C SER A 75 -12.87 -4.34 -28.86
N THR A 76 -14.02 -4.32 -28.17
CA THR A 76 -14.92 -3.16 -28.09
C THR A 76 -15.26 -2.75 -26.67
N SER A 77 -15.08 -3.63 -25.68
CA SER A 77 -15.35 -3.37 -24.26
C SER A 77 -14.07 -3.17 -23.47
N LEU A 78 -13.97 -2.05 -22.75
CA LEU A 78 -12.87 -1.68 -21.87
C LEU A 78 -13.35 -1.58 -20.42
N ALA A 79 -12.59 -2.14 -19.47
CA ALA A 79 -12.89 -2.02 -18.04
C ALA A 79 -11.73 -1.45 -17.21
N ASN A 80 -12.06 -0.85 -16.08
CA ASN A 80 -11.14 -0.19 -15.14
C ASN A 80 -10.50 -1.11 -14.09
N ALA A 81 -10.50 -2.42 -14.32
CA ALA A 81 -9.77 -3.37 -13.48
C ALA A 81 -9.33 -4.60 -14.27
N TYR A 82 -8.22 -5.22 -13.86
CA TYR A 82 -7.86 -6.56 -14.28
C TYR A 82 -8.59 -7.61 -13.43
N VAL A 83 -9.02 -8.69 -14.07
CA VAL A 83 -9.71 -9.82 -13.42
C VAL A 83 -8.81 -10.45 -12.34
N ILE A 84 -7.60 -10.84 -12.72
CA ILE A 84 -6.67 -11.56 -11.85
C ILE A 84 -5.47 -10.67 -11.59
N ARG A 85 -5.32 -10.20 -10.34
CA ARG A 85 -4.25 -9.28 -9.91
C ARG A 85 -3.72 -9.51 -8.50
N LYS A 86 -4.07 -10.65 -7.89
CA LYS A 86 -3.67 -10.97 -6.51
C LYS A 86 -2.15 -11.05 -6.30
N ALA A 87 -1.37 -11.31 -7.36
CA ALA A 87 0.10 -11.27 -7.31
C ALA A 87 0.65 -9.94 -6.80
N LEU A 88 -0.10 -8.84 -7.01
CA LEU A 88 0.31 -7.49 -6.63
C LEU A 88 -0.37 -7.06 -5.32
N ILE A 89 -1.69 -7.23 -5.24
CA ILE A 89 -2.51 -6.55 -4.22
C ILE A 89 -2.66 -7.30 -2.90
N ARG A 90 -2.16 -8.55 -2.81
CA ARG A 90 -2.17 -9.34 -1.58
C ARG A 90 -0.73 -9.47 -1.08
N LYS A 91 -0.48 -9.10 0.17
CA LYS A 91 0.88 -8.96 0.71
C LYS A 91 1.73 -10.23 0.57
N HIS A 92 1.17 -11.40 0.86
CA HIS A 92 1.88 -12.68 0.77
C HIS A 92 2.20 -13.04 -0.69
N TYR A 93 1.22 -12.88 -1.60
CA TYR A 93 1.47 -13.06 -3.02
C TYR A 93 2.49 -12.07 -3.58
N LEU A 94 2.50 -10.81 -3.11
CA LEU A 94 3.50 -9.82 -3.50
C LEU A 94 4.90 -10.23 -3.03
N SER A 95 5.04 -10.61 -1.77
CA SER A 95 6.30 -11.13 -1.19
C SER A 95 6.81 -12.34 -1.97
N THR A 96 5.97 -13.35 -2.19
CA THR A 96 6.28 -14.53 -3.03
C THR A 96 6.67 -14.13 -4.47
N THR A 97 5.97 -13.17 -5.07
CA THR A 97 6.28 -12.67 -6.43
C THR A 97 7.70 -12.10 -6.49
N ILE A 98 8.06 -11.28 -5.52
CA ILE A 98 9.36 -10.63 -5.43
C ILE A 98 10.48 -11.65 -5.15
N ALA A 99 10.26 -12.58 -4.21
CA ALA A 99 11.23 -13.63 -3.89
C ALA A 99 11.55 -14.53 -5.10
N ASN A 100 10.51 -14.97 -5.82
CA ASN A 100 10.65 -15.76 -7.05
C ASN A 100 11.38 -14.99 -8.15
N TRP A 101 11.15 -13.69 -8.26
CA TRP A 101 11.80 -12.84 -9.24
C TRP A 101 13.28 -12.64 -8.94
N ILE A 102 13.63 -12.25 -7.71
CA ILE A 102 15.02 -12.00 -7.31
C ILE A 102 15.87 -13.27 -7.41
N THR A 103 15.28 -14.45 -7.13
CA THR A 103 15.96 -15.75 -7.31
C THR A 103 16.41 -15.96 -8.77
N LYS A 104 15.59 -15.52 -9.74
CA LYS A 104 15.88 -15.63 -11.18
C LYS A 104 16.71 -14.45 -11.71
N TYR A 105 16.55 -13.28 -11.11
CA TYR A 105 17.15 -12.01 -11.49
C TYR A 105 17.82 -11.36 -10.29
N PRO A 106 18.99 -11.88 -9.84
CA PRO A 106 19.63 -11.44 -8.60
C PRO A 106 20.12 -9.99 -8.62
N ASP A 107 20.30 -9.41 -9.81
CA ASP A 107 20.69 -8.01 -10.02
C ASP A 107 19.48 -7.06 -10.10
N SER A 108 18.25 -7.57 -9.96
CA SER A 108 17.03 -6.77 -9.94
C SER A 108 17.05 -5.74 -8.80
N VAL A 109 16.58 -4.53 -9.09
CA VAL A 109 16.44 -3.45 -8.10
C VAL A 109 15.59 -3.90 -6.90
N LEU A 110 14.63 -4.80 -7.11
CA LEU A 110 13.74 -5.31 -6.06
C LEU A 110 14.50 -5.94 -4.89
N LYS A 111 15.69 -6.51 -5.12
CA LYS A 111 16.54 -7.06 -4.06
C LYS A 111 16.98 -6.02 -3.02
N LYS A 112 17.09 -4.76 -3.44
CA LYS A 112 17.56 -3.64 -2.60
C LYS A 112 16.43 -2.70 -2.17
N HIS A 113 15.23 -2.90 -2.69
CA HIS A 113 14.10 -1.97 -2.55
C HIS A 113 12.81 -2.64 -2.07
N VAL A 114 12.85 -3.92 -1.71
CA VAL A 114 11.75 -4.63 -1.04
C VAL A 114 12.36 -5.40 0.12
N LYS A 115 11.79 -5.25 1.33
CA LYS A 115 12.23 -6.03 2.48
C LYS A 115 11.68 -7.47 2.36
N PRO A 116 12.53 -8.51 2.47
CA PRO A 116 12.07 -9.89 2.48
C PRO A 116 11.09 -10.07 3.63
N SER A 117 10.09 -10.93 3.45
CA SER A 117 9.06 -11.14 4.48
C SER A 117 8.90 -12.63 4.74
N VAL A 118 8.61 -12.97 5.98
CA VAL A 118 8.27 -14.33 6.41
C VAL A 118 6.76 -14.42 6.50
N GLU A 119 6.21 -15.44 5.87
CA GLU A 119 4.77 -15.70 5.80
C GLU A 119 4.47 -16.94 6.64
N PHE A 120 3.45 -16.87 7.49
CA PHE A 120 3.03 -18.00 8.32
C PHE A 120 1.53 -17.93 8.62
N GLU A 121 0.96 -19.09 8.93
CA GLU A 121 -0.47 -19.24 9.21
C GLU A 121 -0.67 -19.73 10.65
N VAL A 122 -1.51 -19.04 11.40
CA VAL A 122 -1.77 -19.33 12.82
C VAL A 122 -3.27 -19.30 13.05
N ASP A 123 -3.82 -20.41 13.54
CA ASP A 123 -5.24 -20.50 13.89
C ASP A 123 -5.49 -20.01 15.32
N TYR A 124 -4.62 -20.38 16.27
CA TYR A 124 -4.67 -20.04 17.70
C TYR A 124 -3.26 -19.78 18.24
N ALA A 125 -3.16 -18.97 19.29
CA ALA A 125 -1.87 -18.58 19.88
C ALA A 125 -1.02 -19.80 20.31
N GLU A 126 -1.67 -20.86 20.83
CA GLU A 126 -1.00 -22.09 21.27
C GLU A 126 -0.26 -22.86 20.15
N PHE A 127 -0.59 -22.61 18.88
CA PHE A 127 0.06 -23.26 17.72
C PHE A 127 1.10 -22.36 17.03
N LEU A 128 1.48 -21.24 17.65
CA LEU A 128 2.45 -20.33 17.07
C LEU A 128 3.81 -21.00 16.82
N ASP A 129 4.29 -21.81 17.76
CA ASP A 129 5.57 -22.53 17.63
C ASP A 129 5.59 -23.47 16.40
N ASP A 130 4.48 -24.16 16.16
CA ASP A 130 4.30 -25.06 15.01
C ASP A 130 4.26 -24.27 13.70
N ALA A 131 3.58 -23.11 13.69
CA ALA A 131 3.51 -22.23 12.53
C ALA A 131 4.87 -21.60 12.17
N LEU A 132 5.73 -21.38 13.15
CA LEU A 132 7.06 -20.79 12.99
C LEU A 132 8.16 -21.82 12.71
N VAL A 133 7.85 -23.11 12.56
CA VAL A 133 8.85 -24.15 12.23
C VAL A 133 9.63 -23.79 10.96
N GLU A 134 8.95 -23.24 9.95
CA GLU A 134 9.53 -22.83 8.66
C GLU A 134 9.91 -21.35 8.60
N ALA A 135 9.89 -20.63 9.73
CA ALA A 135 10.26 -19.22 9.82
C ALA A 135 11.76 -19.04 10.13
N TRP A 136 12.65 -19.63 9.31
CA TRP A 136 14.09 -19.67 9.60
C TRP A 136 14.72 -18.28 9.74
N GLU A 137 14.31 -17.32 8.91
CA GLU A 137 14.83 -15.95 8.95
C GLU A 137 14.47 -15.23 10.26
N LEU A 138 13.30 -15.48 10.83
CA LEU A 138 12.90 -14.94 12.13
C LEU A 138 13.76 -15.55 13.24
N LYS A 139 13.86 -16.88 13.27
CA LYS A 139 14.64 -17.59 14.28
C LYS A 139 16.12 -17.19 14.28
N GLU A 140 16.71 -17.02 13.09
CA GLU A 140 18.09 -16.56 12.97
C GLU A 140 18.25 -15.10 13.44
N SER A 141 17.27 -14.24 13.14
CA SER A 141 17.24 -12.85 13.62
C SER A 141 17.16 -12.77 15.14
N TRP A 142 16.28 -13.56 15.76
CA TRP A 142 16.14 -13.63 17.22
C TRP A 142 17.42 -14.16 17.89
N ALA A 143 18.04 -15.20 17.34
CA ALA A 143 19.32 -15.71 17.86
C ALA A 143 20.42 -14.63 17.83
N ARG A 144 20.51 -13.85 16.74
CA ARG A 144 21.43 -12.69 16.68
C ARG A 144 21.09 -11.62 17.72
N ASN A 145 19.81 -11.36 17.95
CA ASN A 145 19.37 -10.40 18.96
C ASN A 145 19.69 -10.86 20.39
N GLU A 146 19.58 -12.16 20.68
CA GLU A 146 19.96 -12.75 21.98
C GLU A 146 21.47 -12.65 22.24
N GLU A 147 22.30 -12.83 21.21
CA GLU A 147 23.76 -12.68 21.31
C GLU A 147 24.19 -11.25 21.71
N LEU A 148 23.36 -10.24 21.44
CA LEU A 148 23.61 -8.86 21.86
C LEU A 148 23.42 -8.63 23.36
N GLY A 149 22.69 -9.52 24.06
CA GLY A 149 22.35 -9.40 25.48
C GLY A 149 21.41 -8.24 25.79
N ASP A 150 20.95 -8.17 27.05
CA ASP A 150 20.21 -7.03 27.59
C ASP A 150 21.14 -6.21 28.49
N ASP A 151 21.58 -5.06 27.99
CA ASP A 151 22.39 -4.12 28.76
C ASP A 151 21.49 -3.12 29.51
N GLU A 152 21.83 -2.80 30.77
CA GLU A 152 21.06 -1.89 31.64
C GLU A 152 20.82 -0.50 31.02
N ASP A 153 21.68 -0.06 30.10
CA ASP A 153 21.64 1.26 29.46
C ASP A 153 20.81 1.29 28.14
N GLY A 154 20.19 0.18 27.72
CA GLY A 154 19.38 0.11 26.49
C GLY A 154 20.18 0.19 25.18
N ALA A 155 21.52 0.20 25.26
CA ALA A 155 22.42 0.28 24.11
C ALA A 155 22.34 -0.96 23.21
N SER A 156 22.10 -2.15 23.77
CA SER A 156 21.93 -3.39 23.00
C SER A 156 20.60 -3.39 22.21
N SER A 157 19.52 -2.86 22.79
CA SER A 157 18.20 -2.77 22.12
C SER A 157 18.21 -1.90 20.85
N SER A 158 19.08 -0.88 20.79
CA SER A 158 19.28 -0.06 19.58
C SER A 158 19.94 -0.80 18.41
N LYS A 159 20.56 -1.95 18.68
CA LYS A 159 21.24 -2.79 17.70
C LYS A 159 20.43 -4.04 17.31
N LYS A 160 19.32 -4.30 18.02
CA LYS A 160 18.42 -5.42 17.72
C LYS A 160 17.78 -5.23 16.34
N GLU A 161 17.61 -6.33 15.62
CA GLU A 161 16.82 -6.38 14.40
C GLU A 161 15.33 -6.37 14.76
N TRP A 162 14.62 -5.32 14.36
CA TRP A 162 13.20 -5.15 14.61
C TRP A 162 12.35 -5.61 13.42
N TRP A 163 11.21 -6.20 13.72
CA TRP A 163 10.24 -6.72 12.77
C TRP A 163 8.88 -6.05 12.97
N ILE A 164 8.10 -6.02 11.90
CA ILE A 164 6.71 -5.55 11.89
C ILE A 164 5.80 -6.70 11.47
N LEU A 165 4.91 -7.10 12.38
CA LEU A 165 3.85 -8.07 12.14
C LEU A 165 2.69 -7.37 11.44
N LYS A 166 2.21 -7.96 10.35
CA LYS A 166 1.07 -7.45 9.57
C LYS A 166 0.09 -8.59 9.32
N PRO A 167 -1.17 -8.47 9.77
CA PRO A 167 -2.19 -9.43 9.39
C PRO A 167 -2.53 -9.33 7.90
N GLY A 168 -2.66 -10.47 7.23
CA GLY A 168 -2.88 -10.57 5.79
C GLY A 168 -4.26 -10.08 5.32
N MET A 169 -5.24 -10.03 6.23
CA MET A 169 -6.63 -9.59 5.99
C MET A 169 -7.13 -8.59 7.04
N SER A 170 -6.27 -7.69 7.52
CA SER A 170 -6.70 -6.59 8.39
C SER A 170 -7.09 -5.34 7.59
N ASP A 171 -8.14 -4.65 8.04
CA ASP A 171 -8.47 -3.34 7.52
C ASP A 171 -7.59 -2.25 8.17
N ARG A 172 -7.13 -1.31 7.35
CA ARG A 172 -6.61 0.01 7.77
C ARG A 172 -5.42 -0.02 8.75
N GLY A 173 -4.69 -1.13 8.86
CA GLY A 173 -3.52 -1.26 9.73
C GLY A 173 -3.83 -1.69 11.16
N GLN A 174 -5.05 -2.17 11.43
CA GLN A 174 -5.36 -2.87 12.68
C GLN A 174 -4.52 -4.14 12.82
N GLY A 175 -4.10 -4.45 14.05
CA GLY A 175 -3.28 -5.64 14.34
C GLY A 175 -1.82 -5.55 13.91
N ILE A 176 -1.38 -4.39 13.42
CA ILE A 176 0.06 -4.18 13.18
C ILE A 176 0.76 -3.99 14.52
N ARG A 177 1.84 -4.74 14.71
CA ARG A 177 2.67 -4.75 15.94
C ARG A 177 4.16 -4.81 15.56
N LEU A 178 5.02 -4.28 16.41
CA LEU A 178 6.47 -4.37 16.30
C LEU A 178 6.99 -5.38 17.33
N PHE A 179 8.02 -6.13 16.97
CA PHE A 179 8.67 -7.10 17.85
C PHE A 179 10.12 -7.31 17.42
N SER A 180 10.92 -7.86 18.32
CA SER A 180 12.36 -8.12 18.18
C SER A 180 12.77 -9.49 18.75
N SER A 181 11.88 -10.18 19.46
CA SER A 181 12.10 -11.52 20.03
C SER A 181 10.92 -12.45 19.77
N GLU A 182 11.14 -13.75 19.98
CA GLU A 182 10.08 -14.77 19.96
C GLU A 182 9.05 -14.50 21.06
N GLN A 183 9.51 -14.20 22.27
CA GLN A 183 8.65 -13.90 23.41
C GLN A 183 7.70 -12.73 23.12
N GLU A 184 8.20 -11.62 22.57
CA GLU A 184 7.37 -10.47 22.22
C GLU A 184 6.32 -10.83 21.14
N LEU A 185 6.65 -11.74 20.22
CA LEU A 185 5.69 -12.22 19.23
C LEU A 185 4.61 -13.11 19.87
N THR A 186 4.99 -14.01 20.78
CA THR A 186 4.05 -14.85 21.53
C THR A 186 3.09 -13.99 22.35
N GLU A 187 3.59 -13.00 23.08
CA GLU A 187 2.78 -12.06 23.87
C GLU A 187 1.75 -11.32 23.00
N ILE A 188 2.10 -10.94 21.76
CA ILE A 188 1.16 -10.34 20.80
C ILE A 188 0.00 -11.29 20.44
N PHE A 189 0.29 -12.58 20.24
CA PHE A 189 -0.74 -13.56 19.86
C PHE A 189 -1.62 -13.96 21.06
N GLU A 190 -1.05 -14.04 22.26
CA GLU A 190 -1.78 -14.24 23.52
C GLU A 190 -2.71 -13.04 23.82
N GLU A 191 -2.29 -11.80 23.52
CA GLU A 191 -3.15 -10.60 23.62
C GLU A 191 -4.42 -10.71 22.74
N TRP A 192 -4.32 -11.34 21.57
CA TRP A 192 -5.42 -11.50 20.62
C TRP A 192 -6.32 -12.71 20.87
N ASP A 193 -5.85 -13.65 21.70
CA ASP A 193 -6.56 -14.88 22.04
C ASP A 193 -6.49 -15.11 23.55
N PRO A 194 -7.10 -14.22 24.36
CA PRO A 194 -7.08 -14.37 25.81
C PRO A 194 -7.78 -15.66 26.22
N ASP A 195 -7.20 -16.40 27.15
CA ASP A 195 -7.78 -17.62 27.70
C ASP A 195 -9.22 -17.34 28.14
N SER A 196 -10.18 -18.04 27.54
CA SER A 196 -11.58 -17.99 27.93
C SER A 196 -11.80 -18.75 29.24
N ASP A 197 -11.21 -18.26 30.33
CA ASP A 197 -11.39 -18.76 31.69
C ASP A 197 -12.72 -18.26 32.27
N ASP A 198 -13.83 -18.54 31.58
CA ASP A 198 -15.17 -18.63 32.17
C ASP A 198 -15.65 -20.10 32.11
N GLU A 199 -14.79 -21.02 32.54
CA GLU A 199 -15.23 -22.28 33.15
C GLU A 199 -15.52 -22.00 34.64
N ASP A 200 -16.67 -21.41 34.98
CA ASP A 200 -17.35 -21.60 36.27
C ASP A 200 -18.69 -20.84 36.31
N GLU A 201 -19.78 -21.51 35.90
CA GLU A 201 -21.03 -21.54 36.69
C GLU A 201 -21.87 -22.74 36.23
N GLU A 202 -21.68 -23.87 36.93
CA GLU A 202 -22.69 -24.91 37.04
C GLU A 202 -23.98 -24.28 37.62
N GLU A 203 -24.94 -23.89 36.78
CA GLU A 203 -26.34 -23.75 37.20
C GLU A 203 -27.25 -24.70 36.42
N ASP A 204 -27.51 -25.82 37.09
CA ASP A 204 -28.69 -26.68 37.06
C ASP A 204 -29.69 -26.48 35.91
N ALA A 205 -29.75 -27.51 35.07
CA ALA A 205 -30.88 -27.79 34.21
C ALA A 205 -32.18 -27.92 35.02
N ARG A 206 -33.01 -26.86 35.08
CA ARG A 206 -34.49 -26.93 35.06
C ARG A 206 -35.21 -25.57 35.00
N SER A 207 -36.14 -25.52 34.04
CA SER A 207 -37.42 -24.76 33.99
C SER A 207 -37.44 -23.32 33.46
N ASP A 208 -37.96 -23.24 32.22
CA ASP A 208 -39.01 -22.36 31.71
C ASP A 208 -39.15 -20.89 32.17
N SER A 209 -39.23 -20.03 31.15
CA SER A 209 -39.95 -18.75 31.05
C SER A 209 -39.29 -17.41 31.48
N ASN A 210 -39.20 -16.53 30.47
CA ASN A 210 -39.26 -15.06 30.47
C ASN A 210 -38.13 -14.22 31.11
N ALA A 211 -37.37 -13.61 30.19
CA ALA A 211 -37.08 -12.18 30.14
C ALA A 211 -36.50 -11.52 31.40
N GLN A 212 -35.17 -11.38 31.43
CA GLN A 212 -34.57 -10.08 31.72
C GLN A 212 -33.19 -9.94 31.10
N GLN A 213 -33.06 -8.81 30.42
CA GLN A 213 -31.94 -8.34 29.62
C GLN A 213 -30.83 -7.90 30.58
N LEU A 214 -29.91 -8.79 30.92
CA LEU A 214 -28.64 -8.39 31.53
C LEU A 214 -27.73 -7.92 30.40
N LYS A 215 -27.65 -6.60 30.25
CA LYS A 215 -26.63 -5.93 29.45
C LYS A 215 -25.27 -6.29 30.06
N ILE A 216 -24.57 -7.21 29.43
CA ILE A 216 -23.11 -7.21 29.49
C ILE A 216 -22.72 -5.95 28.72
N GLU A 217 -22.17 -4.97 29.44
CA GLU A 217 -21.48 -3.85 28.84
C GLU A 217 -20.35 -4.44 28.00
N LYS A 218 -20.56 -4.51 26.68
CA LYS A 218 -19.48 -4.71 25.74
C LYS A 218 -18.58 -3.48 25.89
N ASP A 219 -17.49 -3.63 26.60
CA ASP A 219 -16.33 -2.78 26.37
C ASP A 219 -16.06 -2.82 24.86
N GLU A 220 -15.96 -1.64 24.27
CA GLU A 220 -15.58 -1.41 22.87
C GLU A 220 -14.10 -1.76 22.65
N ASP A 221 -13.66 -2.92 23.13
CA ASP A 221 -12.29 -3.34 22.96
C ASP A 221 -12.10 -3.87 21.54
N ASN A 222 -10.97 -3.49 20.94
CA ASN A 222 -10.58 -3.83 19.58
C ASN A 222 -10.22 -5.32 19.49
N GLY A 223 -11.18 -6.22 19.75
CA GLY A 223 -11.02 -7.66 19.78
C GLY A 223 -10.63 -8.21 18.41
N ILE A 224 -9.35 -8.11 18.10
CA ILE A 224 -8.72 -8.81 17.00
C ILE A 224 -8.61 -10.26 17.44
N ILE A 225 -9.33 -11.15 16.77
CA ILE A 225 -9.26 -12.59 17.06
C ILE A 225 -8.34 -13.24 16.02
N THR A 226 -7.28 -13.91 16.47
CA THR A 226 -6.28 -14.58 15.62
C THR A 226 -6.91 -15.47 14.55
N SER A 227 -7.92 -16.27 14.92
CA SER A 227 -8.65 -17.17 14.02
C SER A 227 -9.40 -16.49 12.86
N GLN A 228 -9.65 -15.18 12.95
CA GLN A 228 -10.26 -14.38 11.88
C GLN A 228 -9.23 -13.86 10.87
N LEU A 229 -7.97 -13.69 11.26
CA LEU A 229 -6.91 -13.13 10.42
C LEU A 229 -6.12 -14.20 9.66
N ARG A 230 -5.88 -15.37 10.31
CA ARG A 230 -5.22 -16.62 9.85
C ARG A 230 -3.85 -16.50 9.19
N HIS A 231 -3.65 -15.60 8.24
CA HIS A 231 -2.40 -15.40 7.53
C HIS A 231 -1.70 -14.16 8.06
N PHE A 232 -0.43 -14.31 8.44
CA PHE A 232 0.40 -13.22 8.95
C PHE A 232 1.66 -13.09 8.13
N ILE A 233 2.20 -11.86 8.12
CA ILE A 233 3.47 -11.55 7.51
C ILE A 233 4.31 -10.78 8.49
N ALA A 234 5.50 -11.31 8.78
CA ALA A 234 6.54 -10.58 9.47
C ALA A 234 7.53 -10.01 8.45
N GLN A 235 7.80 -8.72 8.53
CA GLN A 235 8.76 -8.05 7.65
C GLN A 235 9.77 -7.28 8.50
N PRO A 236 11.06 -7.20 8.12
CA PRO A 236 12.01 -6.32 8.80
C PRO A 236 11.50 -4.89 8.80
N TYR A 237 11.48 -4.29 9.99
CA TYR A 237 11.08 -2.92 10.18
C TYR A 237 12.12 -1.97 9.56
N ILE A 238 11.65 -0.99 8.79
CA ILE A 238 12.54 -0.02 8.16
C ILE A 238 12.94 1.02 9.19
N HIS A 239 14.17 0.88 9.68
CA HIS A 239 14.81 1.80 10.60
C HIS A 239 16.26 2.08 10.14
N PRO A 240 16.75 3.33 10.26
CA PRO A 240 15.97 4.53 10.54
C PRO A 240 15.19 5.03 9.30
N PRO A 241 13.95 5.50 9.45
CA PRO A 241 13.24 6.18 8.37
C PRO A 241 13.79 7.60 8.15
N LEU A 242 13.59 8.16 6.96
CA LEU A 242 13.74 9.59 6.74
C LEU A 242 12.62 10.33 7.49
N LEU A 243 13.00 11.27 8.35
CA LEU A 243 12.05 12.05 9.15
C LEU A 243 12.00 13.49 8.66
N LEU A 244 10.78 14.00 8.49
CA LEU A 244 10.51 15.35 8.02
C LEU A 244 9.38 15.99 8.83
N THR A 245 9.34 17.31 8.84
CA THR A 245 8.21 18.05 9.37
C THR A 245 7.08 18.07 8.32
N PRO A 246 5.81 17.83 8.72
CA PRO A 246 4.68 17.93 7.80
C PRO A 246 4.57 19.33 7.15
N PRO A 247 4.29 19.44 5.84
CA PRO A 247 4.24 20.73 5.13
C PRO A 247 3.25 21.74 5.74
N ASN A 248 2.13 21.25 6.26
CA ASN A 248 1.05 22.07 6.80
C ASN A 248 1.30 22.51 8.26
N ASN A 249 2.35 22.00 8.91
CA ASN A 249 2.76 22.41 10.25
C ASN A 249 4.30 22.44 10.37
N PRO A 250 4.97 23.44 9.76
CA PRO A 250 6.43 23.52 9.68
C PRO A 250 7.12 23.73 11.04
N THR A 251 6.36 23.99 12.10
CA THR A 251 6.84 24.09 13.49
C THR A 251 6.74 22.78 14.26
N SER A 252 6.17 21.72 13.67
CA SER A 252 6.07 20.40 14.29
C SER A 252 7.41 19.68 14.29
N ASP A 253 7.58 18.79 15.26
CA ASP A 253 8.69 17.83 15.30
C ASP A 253 8.72 16.93 14.05
N LEU A 254 9.87 16.29 13.84
CA LEU A 254 10.10 15.38 12.73
C LEU A 254 9.25 14.11 12.88
N ARG A 255 8.52 13.78 11.83
CA ARG A 255 7.61 12.62 11.80
C ARG A 255 7.98 11.67 10.67
N LYS A 256 7.67 10.39 10.90
CA LYS A 256 7.74 9.36 9.87
C LYS A 256 6.67 9.62 8.83
N PHE A 257 6.95 9.33 7.56
CA PHE A 257 5.96 9.42 6.48
C PHE A 257 6.15 8.30 5.46
N HIS A 258 5.09 7.98 4.71
CA HIS A 258 5.19 7.17 3.51
C HIS A 258 4.80 8.00 2.28
N ILE A 259 5.26 7.60 1.11
CA ILE A 259 4.92 8.19 -0.18
C ILE A 259 3.85 7.33 -0.83
N ARG A 260 2.67 7.90 -1.09
CA ARG A 260 1.63 7.28 -1.93
C ARG A 260 1.82 7.76 -3.36
N THR A 261 2.08 6.80 -4.25
CA THR A 261 2.24 7.02 -5.68
C THR A 261 1.09 6.37 -6.43
N TYR A 262 0.44 7.12 -7.32
CA TYR A 262 -0.58 6.55 -8.20
C TYR A 262 0.07 6.06 -9.49
N ILE A 263 -0.32 4.87 -9.94
CA ILE A 263 0.16 4.30 -11.20
C ILE A 263 -1.03 3.86 -12.03
N LEU A 264 -0.92 3.99 -13.35
CA LEU A 264 -1.87 3.45 -14.32
C LEU A 264 -1.21 2.27 -15.03
N ALA A 265 -1.82 1.10 -14.91
CA ALA A 265 -1.55 -0.03 -15.78
C ALA A 265 -2.59 -0.04 -16.91
N ALA A 266 -2.15 -0.11 -18.16
CA ALA A 266 -3.01 -0.09 -19.33
C ALA A 266 -2.68 -1.26 -20.27
N GLY A 267 -3.70 -2.01 -20.68
CA GLY A 267 -3.58 -3.13 -21.60
C GLY A 267 -2.70 -4.26 -21.03
N ALA A 268 -1.88 -4.87 -21.89
CA ALA A 268 -1.05 -6.03 -21.54
C ALA A 268 0.40 -5.94 -22.04
N LEU A 269 1.30 -5.16 -21.45
CA LEU A 269 1.17 -4.33 -20.24
C LEU A 269 2.00 -3.06 -20.41
N LYS A 270 1.35 -1.89 -20.36
CA LYS A 270 2.02 -0.58 -20.24
C LYS A 270 1.79 -0.02 -18.85
N LEU A 271 2.81 0.58 -18.26
CA LEU A 271 2.72 1.22 -16.95
C LEU A 271 3.15 2.66 -17.01
N TYR A 272 2.37 3.50 -16.35
CA TYR A 272 2.65 4.91 -16.17
C TYR A 272 2.66 5.23 -14.68
N VAL A 273 3.75 5.81 -14.19
CA VAL A 273 3.80 6.41 -12.85
C VAL A 273 3.30 7.85 -12.95
N TYR A 274 2.32 8.21 -12.12
CA TYR A 274 1.83 9.57 -12.03
C TYR A 274 2.75 10.38 -11.12
N LYS A 275 3.37 11.42 -11.68
CA LYS A 275 4.42 12.20 -11.03
C LYS A 275 3.93 12.93 -9.78
N PRO A 276 2.76 13.61 -9.74
CA PRO A 276 2.22 14.13 -8.50
C PRO A 276 1.93 13.02 -7.47
N MET A 277 2.72 12.97 -6.41
CA MET A 277 2.67 11.98 -5.33
C MET A 277 2.34 12.65 -4.00
N LEU A 278 1.82 11.86 -3.06
CA LEU A 278 1.49 12.33 -1.71
C LEU A 278 2.55 11.88 -0.71
N ALA A 279 2.81 12.70 0.30
CA ALA A 279 3.50 12.32 1.52
C ALA A 279 2.50 12.28 2.68
N LEU A 280 2.35 11.09 3.29
CA LEU A 280 1.42 10.83 4.39
C LEU A 280 2.21 10.61 5.67
N PHE A 281 2.07 11.54 6.61
CA PHE A 281 2.80 11.58 7.87
C PHE A 281 2.08 10.83 9.00
N ALA A 282 2.87 10.26 9.90
CA ALA A 282 2.40 9.72 11.17
C ALA A 282 1.79 10.83 12.03
N ALA A 283 0.89 10.46 12.95
CA ALA A 283 0.20 11.42 13.80
C ALA A 283 1.13 12.01 14.87
N HIS A 284 2.14 11.25 15.29
CA HIS A 284 3.08 11.66 16.32
C HIS A 284 4.53 11.72 15.82
N PRO A 285 5.38 12.49 16.52
CA PRO A 285 6.83 12.46 16.32
C PRO A 285 7.36 11.04 16.38
N TYR A 286 8.33 10.74 15.53
CA TYR A 286 8.87 9.39 15.48
C TYR A 286 9.65 9.05 16.75
N LEU A 287 9.44 7.85 17.24
CA LEU A 287 10.25 7.24 18.29
C LEU A 287 10.86 5.95 17.73
N PRO A 288 12.08 5.57 18.14
CA PRO A 288 12.60 4.25 17.79
C PRO A 288 11.80 3.15 18.51
N PRO A 289 11.69 1.93 17.95
CA PRO A 289 10.89 0.84 18.53
C PRO A 289 11.25 0.45 19.97
N TRP A 290 12.50 0.68 20.37
CA TRP A 290 13.01 0.41 21.72
C TRP A 290 12.91 1.61 22.68
N SER A 291 12.21 2.69 22.31
CA SER A 291 12.06 3.85 23.19
C SER A 291 11.34 3.47 24.48
N ALA A 292 11.92 3.83 25.63
CA ALA A 292 11.30 3.65 26.94
C ALA A 292 10.23 4.71 27.26
N ASP A 293 10.07 5.73 26.40
CA ASP A 293 9.16 6.86 26.63
C ASP A 293 7.68 6.46 26.51
N VAL A 294 7.41 5.36 25.79
CA VAL A 294 6.07 4.86 25.52
C VAL A 294 6.11 3.34 25.59
N GLU A 295 5.08 2.75 26.18
CA GLU A 295 4.88 1.30 26.17
C GLU A 295 4.89 0.77 24.71
N PRO A 296 5.70 -0.25 24.41
CA PRO A 296 5.76 -0.88 23.09
C PRO A 296 4.36 -1.28 22.62
N ASN A 297 4.09 -1.15 21.33
CA ASN A 297 2.80 -1.54 20.73
C ASN A 297 1.52 -0.85 21.25
N SER A 298 1.62 0.02 22.26
CA SER A 298 0.49 0.84 22.70
C SER A 298 -0.04 1.71 21.55
N GLN A 299 -1.31 2.11 21.62
CA GLN A 299 -1.92 2.96 20.59
C GLN A 299 -1.15 4.26 20.35
N LYS A 300 -0.52 4.80 21.40
CA LYS A 300 0.32 6.01 21.32
C LYS A 300 1.61 5.73 20.55
N ALA A 301 2.30 4.62 20.82
CA ALA A 301 3.49 4.21 20.08
C ALA A 301 3.15 3.96 18.60
N MET A 302 2.06 3.24 18.34
CA MET A 302 1.64 2.91 16.98
C MET A 302 1.31 4.14 16.13
N ARG A 303 0.80 5.22 16.75
CA ARG A 303 0.59 6.53 16.08
C ARG A 303 1.88 7.24 15.65
N ALA A 304 3.05 6.86 16.16
CA ALA A 304 4.37 7.33 15.70
C ALA A 304 4.97 6.45 14.59
N HIS A 305 4.60 5.17 14.54
CA HIS A 305 5.16 4.20 13.60
C HIS A 305 4.30 3.95 12.35
N LEU A 306 2.99 4.17 12.44
CA LEU A 306 2.01 3.99 11.37
C LEU A 306 1.62 5.34 10.78
N THR A 307 1.64 5.40 9.45
CA THR A 307 1.40 6.62 8.66
C THR A 307 0.05 6.60 7.96
N ASN A 308 -0.77 5.58 8.21
CA ASN A 308 -2.12 5.47 7.65
C ASN A 308 -3.05 6.47 8.35
N THR A 309 -3.61 7.38 7.56
CA THR A 309 -4.51 8.45 8.02
C THR A 309 -5.83 7.92 8.59
N CYS A 310 -6.23 6.70 8.22
CA CYS A 310 -7.45 6.07 8.72
C CYS A 310 -7.44 5.80 10.23
N LEU A 311 -6.25 5.55 10.82
CA LEU A 311 -6.07 5.31 12.26
C LEU A 311 -5.97 6.61 13.08
N GLN A 312 -5.92 7.76 12.41
CA GLN A 312 -5.78 9.06 13.04
C GLN A 312 -7.18 9.60 13.33
N ASP A 313 -7.39 10.09 14.56
CA ASP A 313 -8.63 10.77 14.95
C ASP A 313 -8.85 11.98 14.04
N SER A 314 -10.11 12.36 13.82
CA SER A 314 -10.50 13.42 12.87
C SER A 314 -9.77 14.77 13.11
N GLY A 315 -9.28 15.02 14.33
CA GLY A 315 -8.46 16.19 14.67
C GLY A 315 -6.96 16.05 14.35
N ASP A 316 -6.41 14.83 14.32
CA ASP A 316 -4.98 14.55 14.05
C ASP A 316 -4.67 14.41 12.54
N ARG A 317 -5.71 14.30 11.71
CA ARG A 317 -5.59 14.22 10.25
C ARG A 317 -5.24 15.56 9.61
N GLU A 318 -5.65 16.66 10.23
CA GLU A 318 -5.52 17.99 9.66
C GLU A 318 -4.05 18.41 9.60
N GLY A 319 -3.47 18.36 8.40
CA GLY A 319 -2.07 18.67 8.16
C GLY A 319 -1.12 17.49 8.00
N SER A 320 -1.61 16.25 8.11
CA SER A 320 -0.79 15.02 8.01
C SER A 320 -0.59 14.50 6.57
N VAL A 321 -1.20 15.14 5.57
CA VAL A 321 -1.02 14.81 4.15
C VAL A 321 -0.57 16.06 3.38
N GLY A 322 0.45 15.90 2.54
CA GLY A 322 0.93 16.96 1.65
C GLY A 322 1.44 16.40 0.33
N LEU A 323 1.81 17.28 -0.59
CA LEU A 323 2.47 16.88 -1.84
C LEU A 323 3.92 16.50 -1.56
N PHE A 324 4.37 15.37 -2.10
CA PHE A 324 5.77 14.96 -2.01
C PHE A 324 6.73 16.03 -2.57
N TRP A 325 6.33 16.68 -3.66
CA TRP A 325 7.15 17.69 -4.30
C TRP A 325 7.28 18.99 -3.51
N ASP A 326 6.38 19.24 -2.55
CA ASP A 326 6.41 20.39 -1.64
C ASP A 326 7.29 20.13 -0.40
N LEU A 327 7.81 18.90 -0.23
CA LEU A 327 8.78 18.59 0.82
C LEU A 327 10.08 19.41 0.63
N PRO A 328 10.81 19.71 1.72
CA PRO A 328 11.97 20.58 1.65
C PRO A 328 13.10 19.99 0.79
N ASP A 329 13.72 20.83 -0.05
CA ASP A 329 14.85 20.44 -0.90
C ASP A 329 16.11 20.13 -0.08
N SER A 330 16.26 20.82 1.06
CA SER A 330 17.32 20.56 2.04
C SER A 330 16.77 19.76 3.20
N LEU A 331 17.39 18.61 3.48
CA LEU A 331 16.97 17.75 4.58
C LEU A 331 17.41 18.35 5.93
N PRO A 332 16.55 18.34 6.96
CA PRO A 332 16.95 18.72 8.31
C PRO A 332 17.94 17.69 8.89
N ALA A 333 18.66 18.08 9.94
CA ALA A 333 19.47 17.16 10.72
C ALA A 333 18.60 15.99 11.20
N GLN A 334 19.10 14.77 10.99
CA GLN A 334 18.38 13.56 11.39
C GLN A 334 18.87 13.11 12.77
N PRO A 335 17.98 12.65 13.66
CA PRO A 335 18.39 12.07 14.93
C PRO A 335 19.31 10.89 14.71
N ASP A 336 20.36 10.78 15.54
CA ASP A 336 21.18 9.58 15.59
C ASP A 336 20.56 8.57 16.56
N PHE A 337 20.12 7.44 16.01
CA PHE A 337 19.59 6.32 16.77
C PHE A 337 20.64 5.24 17.05
N SER A 338 21.89 5.43 16.59
CA SER A 338 22.97 4.51 16.92
C SER A 338 23.35 4.70 18.38
N GLY A 339 23.32 3.63 19.18
CA GLY A 339 23.62 3.65 20.62
C GLY A 339 25.07 4.00 21.01
N SER A 340 25.78 4.80 20.21
CA SER A 340 27.12 5.30 20.55
C SER A 340 27.00 6.61 21.33
N SER A 341 26.55 6.52 22.58
CA SER A 341 26.56 7.61 23.55
C SER A 341 27.99 7.86 24.07
N ASN A 342 28.89 8.31 23.20
CA ASN A 342 30.19 8.86 23.60
C ASN A 342 30.27 10.36 23.28
N SER A 343 29.35 11.15 23.85
CA SER A 343 29.57 12.59 24.01
C SER A 343 28.71 13.16 25.14
N GLU A 344 29.37 13.54 26.22
CA GLU A 344 28.85 14.50 27.19
C GLU A 344 28.43 15.78 26.45
N GLY A 345 27.13 16.06 26.41
CA GLY A 345 26.57 17.38 26.05
C GLY A 345 26.75 17.81 24.59
N GLY A 346 26.04 17.16 23.68
CA GLY A 346 25.78 17.67 22.33
C GLY A 346 24.95 16.67 21.54
N ASP A 347 23.82 17.11 20.98
CA ASP A 347 22.97 16.31 20.10
C ASP A 347 23.83 15.66 19.01
N ALA A 348 24.00 14.34 19.07
CA ALA A 348 24.73 13.61 18.04
C ALA A 348 23.90 13.65 16.75
N GLU A 349 24.25 14.56 15.85
CA GLU A 349 23.55 14.73 14.58
C GLU A 349 24.07 13.72 13.55
N ARG A 350 23.18 12.94 12.94
CA ARG A 350 23.56 12.01 11.88
C ARG A 350 23.82 12.78 10.58
N LYS A 351 25.00 12.59 10.00
CA LYS A 351 25.39 13.23 8.75
C LYS A 351 24.67 12.58 7.57
N VAL A 352 23.62 13.23 7.08
CA VAL A 352 22.91 12.84 5.86
C VAL A 352 23.74 13.26 4.65
N ASN A 353 24.18 12.30 3.83
CA ASN A 353 25.00 12.55 2.64
C ASN A 353 24.15 12.40 1.38
N VAL A 354 23.24 13.36 1.18
CA VAL A 354 22.22 13.27 0.14
C VAL A 354 22.30 14.52 -0.75
N PRO A 355 22.26 14.36 -2.08
CA PRO A 355 22.35 15.50 -3.00
C PRO A 355 21.10 16.38 -2.89
N SER A 356 21.21 17.65 -3.32
CA SER A 356 20.11 18.61 -3.26
C SER A 356 18.87 18.22 -4.11
N ASN A 357 19.03 17.30 -5.05
CA ASN A 357 17.96 16.77 -5.90
C ASN A 357 17.45 15.40 -5.42
N TRP A 358 17.46 15.16 -4.11
CA TRP A 358 17.07 13.88 -3.53
C TRP A 358 15.66 13.42 -3.93
N LYS A 359 14.72 14.36 -4.09
CA LYS A 359 13.34 14.07 -4.52
C LYS A 359 13.29 13.41 -5.89
N ASP A 360 14.11 13.88 -6.84
CA ASP A 360 14.22 13.29 -8.18
C ASP A 360 14.83 11.89 -8.11
N ALA A 361 15.84 11.68 -7.25
CA ALA A 361 16.45 10.37 -7.06
C ALA A 361 15.46 9.34 -6.47
N ILE A 362 14.65 9.76 -5.48
CA ILE A 362 13.57 8.93 -4.92
C ILE A 362 12.51 8.63 -5.98
N PHE A 363 12.10 9.62 -6.77
CA PHE A 363 11.15 9.41 -7.85
C PHE A 363 11.67 8.40 -8.89
N GLN A 364 12.95 8.49 -9.27
CA GLN A 364 13.56 7.51 -10.18
C GLN A 364 13.57 6.11 -9.57
N GLN A 365 13.91 5.96 -8.28
CA GLN A 365 13.82 4.67 -7.59
C GLN A 365 12.38 4.13 -7.62
N ILE A 366 11.37 4.97 -7.35
CA ILE A 366 9.95 4.59 -7.43
C ILE A 366 9.59 4.09 -8.83
N CYS A 367 10.04 4.77 -9.90
CA CYS A 367 9.83 4.34 -11.29
C CYS A 367 10.44 2.95 -11.54
N ASP A 368 11.71 2.74 -11.17
CA ASP A 368 12.44 1.50 -11.41
C ASP A 368 11.83 0.32 -10.61
N ILE A 369 11.47 0.57 -9.35
CA ILE A 369 10.79 -0.41 -8.47
C ILE A 369 9.43 -0.77 -9.05
N THR A 370 8.63 0.21 -9.46
CA THR A 370 7.30 0.01 -10.02
C THR A 370 7.36 -0.86 -11.27
N GLY A 371 8.23 -0.51 -12.23
CA GLY A 371 8.40 -1.28 -13.46
C GLY A 371 8.81 -2.73 -13.18
N SER A 372 9.79 -2.92 -12.29
CA SER A 372 10.30 -4.25 -11.94
C SER A 372 9.27 -5.10 -11.19
N THR A 373 8.49 -4.52 -10.27
CA THR A 373 7.44 -5.23 -9.51
C THR A 373 6.33 -5.76 -10.42
N PHE A 374 5.85 -4.93 -11.34
CA PHE A 374 4.79 -5.34 -12.25
C PHE A 374 5.28 -6.30 -13.33
N GLU A 375 6.52 -6.14 -13.82
CA GLU A 375 7.13 -7.13 -14.71
C GLU A 375 7.28 -8.49 -14.00
N ALA A 376 7.74 -8.47 -12.74
CA ALA A 376 7.84 -9.66 -11.90
C ALA A 376 6.50 -10.38 -11.74
N ALA A 377 5.43 -9.63 -11.47
CA ALA A 377 4.09 -10.20 -11.40
C ALA A 377 3.64 -10.77 -12.75
N ALA A 378 3.82 -10.02 -13.84
CA ALA A 378 3.28 -10.38 -15.15
C ALA A 378 4.00 -11.60 -15.77
N ARG A 379 5.32 -11.70 -15.58
CA ARG A 379 6.16 -12.77 -16.15
C ARG A 379 6.41 -13.91 -15.16
N GLY A 380 6.62 -13.60 -13.89
CA GLY A 380 6.97 -14.56 -12.85
C GLY A 380 5.77 -15.26 -12.21
N MET A 381 4.60 -14.59 -12.18
CA MET A 381 3.40 -15.03 -11.45
C MET A 381 2.15 -14.90 -12.34
N SER A 382 2.26 -15.30 -13.60
CA SER A 382 1.22 -15.10 -14.64
C SER A 382 -0.12 -15.79 -14.36
N ILE A 383 -0.17 -16.77 -13.44
CA ILE A 383 -1.43 -17.37 -12.96
C ILE A 383 -2.15 -16.43 -11.99
N HIS A 384 -1.42 -15.53 -11.33
CA HIS A 384 -1.89 -14.66 -10.25
C HIS A 384 -1.91 -13.17 -10.62
N PHE A 385 -1.30 -12.79 -11.74
CA PHE A 385 -1.54 -11.52 -12.42
C PHE A 385 -1.68 -11.74 -13.94
N GLN A 386 -2.85 -11.39 -14.46
CA GLN A 386 -3.20 -11.58 -15.86
C GLN A 386 -3.65 -10.25 -16.47
N PRO A 387 -2.71 -9.43 -16.96
CA PRO A 387 -3.08 -8.21 -17.64
C PRO A 387 -3.80 -8.55 -18.96
N LEU A 388 -4.86 -7.81 -19.27
CA LEU A 388 -5.72 -7.98 -20.43
C LEU A 388 -5.58 -6.76 -21.36
N PRO A 389 -5.54 -6.95 -22.70
CA PRO A 389 -5.44 -5.82 -23.64
C PRO A 389 -6.57 -4.79 -23.52
N ASN A 390 -7.74 -5.24 -23.07
CA ASN A 390 -8.96 -4.46 -22.93
C ASN A 390 -9.30 -4.14 -21.47
N SER A 391 -8.27 -3.99 -20.64
CA SER A 391 -8.40 -3.49 -19.27
C SER A 391 -7.34 -2.44 -18.99
N PHE A 392 -7.66 -1.54 -18.09
CA PHE A 392 -6.70 -0.67 -17.45
C PHE A 392 -7.04 -0.59 -15.97
N GLU A 393 -6.11 -0.23 -15.11
CA GLU A 393 -6.36 -0.15 -13.67
C GLU A 393 -5.44 0.86 -13.03
N VAL A 394 -5.99 1.63 -12.08
CA VAL A 394 -5.22 2.54 -11.24
C VAL A 394 -4.88 1.84 -9.93
N PHE A 395 -3.61 1.84 -9.58
CA PHE A 395 -3.12 1.34 -8.29
C PHE A 395 -2.50 2.48 -7.48
N GLY A 396 -2.58 2.39 -6.15
CA GLY A 396 -1.81 3.19 -5.21
C GLY A 396 -0.68 2.36 -4.63
N LEU A 397 0.56 2.79 -4.82
CA LEU A 397 1.75 2.13 -4.27
C LEU A 397 2.28 2.94 -3.10
N ASP A 398 2.57 2.27 -2.00
CA ASP A 398 3.10 2.89 -0.79
C ASP A 398 4.57 2.59 -0.63
N PHE A 399 5.37 3.64 -0.46
CA PHE A 399 6.82 3.56 -0.30
C PHE A 399 7.28 4.22 0.99
N MET A 400 8.28 3.63 1.65
CA MET A 400 8.99 4.24 2.76
C MET A 400 10.38 4.67 2.30
N VAL A 401 10.85 5.84 2.74
CA VAL A 401 12.24 6.25 2.54
C VAL A 401 13.02 5.96 3.82
N GLY A 402 14.06 5.14 3.73
CA GLY A 402 14.98 4.83 4.82
C GLY A 402 16.33 5.50 4.62
N LEU A 403 17.07 5.62 5.72
CA LEU A 403 18.45 6.08 5.75
C LEU A 403 19.37 4.88 5.83
N ASP A 404 20.31 4.77 4.90
CA ASP A 404 21.36 3.76 4.94
C ASP A 404 22.36 4.08 6.06
N GLU A 405 22.66 3.09 6.91
CA GLU A 405 23.53 3.25 8.08
C GLU A 405 24.99 3.47 7.74
N GLU A 406 25.48 2.78 6.71
CA GLU A 406 26.89 2.84 6.34
C GLU A 406 27.21 4.10 5.53
N THR A 407 26.32 4.46 4.61
CA THR A 407 26.58 5.52 3.61
C THR A 407 25.90 6.85 3.94
N GLY A 408 24.87 6.84 4.79
CA GLY A 408 24.01 8.02 5.04
C GLY A 408 23.16 8.42 3.83
N GLY A 409 23.04 7.55 2.83
CA GLY A 409 22.21 7.75 1.64
C GLY A 409 20.73 7.43 1.89
N LEU A 410 19.87 7.80 0.93
CA LEU A 410 18.45 7.46 0.96
C LEU A 410 18.17 6.20 0.15
N ASN A 411 17.33 5.33 0.71
CA ASN A 411 16.82 4.15 0.01
C ASN A 411 15.29 4.07 0.09
N THR A 412 14.65 3.86 -1.05
CA THR A 412 13.19 3.71 -1.15
C THR A 412 12.80 2.24 -1.03
N TRP A 413 11.78 1.95 -0.23
CA TRP A 413 11.29 0.60 0.01
C TRP A 413 9.81 0.51 -0.33
N LEU A 414 9.43 -0.41 -1.23
CA LEU A 414 8.02 -0.71 -1.50
C LEU A 414 7.41 -1.44 -0.30
N LEU A 415 6.27 -0.93 0.18
CA LEU A 415 5.52 -1.49 1.30
C LEU A 415 4.35 -2.35 0.83
N GLU A 416 3.57 -1.85 -0.13
CA GLU A 416 2.35 -2.49 -0.62
C GLU A 416 1.86 -1.89 -1.94
N VAL A 417 0.99 -2.64 -2.63
CA VAL A 417 0.28 -2.24 -3.84
C VAL A 417 -1.23 -2.34 -3.56
N ASN A 418 -1.95 -1.24 -3.73
CA ASN A 418 -3.38 -1.15 -3.44
C ASN A 418 -4.17 -0.96 -4.75
N ALA A 419 -5.06 -1.90 -5.08
CA ALA A 419 -6.05 -1.69 -6.13
C ALA A 419 -7.22 -0.85 -5.60
N PHE A 420 -7.89 -0.11 -6.49
CA PHE A 420 -8.96 0.83 -6.11
C PHE A 420 -8.54 1.72 -4.92
N PRO A 421 -7.40 2.43 -5.03
CA PRO A 421 -6.82 3.13 -3.88
C PRO A 421 -7.79 4.19 -3.34
N ASP A 422 -7.77 4.40 -2.03
CA ASP A 422 -8.58 5.44 -1.41
C ASP A 422 -8.05 6.84 -1.77
N PHE A 423 -8.80 7.54 -2.62
CA PHE A 423 -8.49 8.90 -3.03
C PHE A 423 -8.92 9.94 -2.00
N ARG A 424 -9.80 9.63 -1.04
CA ARG A 424 -10.31 10.61 -0.06
C ARG A 424 -9.21 11.09 0.90
N GLN A 425 -8.13 10.33 1.03
CA GLN A 425 -6.94 10.69 1.81
C GLN A 425 -6.31 12.01 1.37
N THR A 426 -6.60 12.47 0.14
CA THR A 426 -6.10 13.73 -0.40
C THR A 426 -6.77 14.98 0.21
N GLY A 427 -7.95 14.84 0.82
CA GLY A 427 -8.73 16.00 1.30
C GLY A 427 -9.25 16.89 0.14
N SER A 428 -9.98 17.96 0.47
CA SER A 428 -10.48 18.91 -0.55
C SER A 428 -9.37 19.63 -1.29
N ASP A 429 -8.25 19.88 -0.60
CA ASP A 429 -7.21 20.80 -1.07
C ASP A 429 -6.34 20.19 -2.16
N LEU A 430 -6.28 18.85 -2.23
CA LEU A 430 -5.55 18.10 -3.24
C LEU A 430 -6.47 17.44 -4.28
N GLN A 431 -7.72 17.90 -4.39
CA GLN A 431 -8.65 17.46 -5.43
C GLN A 431 -8.07 17.66 -6.85
N GLY A 432 -7.28 18.71 -7.05
CA GLY A 432 -6.58 18.97 -8.31
C GLY A 432 -5.61 17.83 -8.72
N LEU A 433 -4.96 17.18 -7.75
CA LEU A 433 -4.06 16.05 -7.99
C LEU A 433 -4.83 14.86 -8.55
N VAL A 434 -5.95 14.50 -7.92
CA VAL A 434 -6.79 13.37 -8.35
C VAL A 434 -7.44 13.67 -9.68
N ASN A 435 -7.88 14.92 -9.92
CA ASN A 435 -8.40 15.33 -11.22
C ASN A 435 -7.34 15.18 -12.34
N GLY A 436 -6.11 15.61 -12.11
CA GLY A 436 -5.00 15.43 -13.07
C GLY A 436 -4.70 13.95 -13.36
N LEU A 437 -4.78 13.08 -12.34
CA LEU A 437 -4.67 11.64 -12.51
C LEU A 437 -5.77 11.09 -13.42
N MET A 438 -7.04 11.44 -13.17
CA MET A 438 -8.17 10.98 -13.99
C MET A 438 -8.05 11.46 -15.44
N GLU A 439 -7.58 12.69 -15.66
CA GLU A 439 -7.24 13.18 -16.99
C GLU A 439 -6.14 12.33 -17.65
N GLY A 440 -5.08 11.99 -16.92
CA GLY A 440 -4.03 11.07 -17.37
C GLY A 440 -4.56 9.68 -17.73
N VAL A 441 -5.49 9.14 -16.95
CA VAL A 441 -6.19 7.87 -17.21
C VAL A 441 -6.95 7.92 -18.52
N VAL A 442 -7.67 9.01 -18.80
CA VAL A 442 -8.39 9.18 -20.07
C VAL A 442 -7.40 9.21 -21.25
N GLU A 443 -6.31 9.98 -21.12
CA GLU A 443 -5.32 10.15 -22.19
C GLU A 443 -4.51 8.88 -22.49
N LYS A 444 -4.12 8.12 -21.47
CA LYS A 444 -3.19 6.98 -21.61
C LYS A 444 -3.86 5.60 -21.56
N GLY A 445 -4.98 5.47 -20.85
CA GLY A 445 -5.71 4.21 -20.68
C GLY A 445 -6.92 4.07 -21.59
N ILE A 446 -7.73 5.12 -21.72
CA ILE A 446 -9.04 5.06 -22.39
C ILE A 446 -8.93 5.38 -23.89
N LYS A 447 -8.42 6.56 -24.25
CA LYS A 447 -8.35 7.00 -25.66
C LYS A 447 -7.63 6.00 -26.59
N PRO A 448 -6.46 5.44 -26.24
CA PRO A 448 -5.75 4.55 -27.14
C PRO A 448 -6.53 3.28 -27.48
N PHE A 449 -7.31 2.74 -26.54
CA PHE A 449 -8.13 1.56 -26.77
C PHE A 449 -9.22 1.83 -27.83
N PHE A 450 -9.86 3.01 -27.78
CA PHE A 450 -10.89 3.41 -28.74
C PHE A 450 -10.33 4.04 -30.03
N GLY A 451 -9.02 3.92 -30.27
CA GLY A 451 -8.38 4.45 -31.48
C GLY A 451 -8.33 5.98 -31.56
N LEU A 452 -8.47 6.66 -30.41
CA LEU A 452 -8.33 8.12 -30.31
C LEU A 452 -6.89 8.49 -29.96
N GLU A 453 -6.40 9.61 -30.50
CA GLU A 453 -5.08 10.13 -30.16
C GLU A 453 -5.08 10.71 -28.73
N GLY A 454 -4.24 10.13 -27.87
CA GLY A 454 -3.97 10.65 -26.53
C GLY A 454 -2.94 11.79 -26.58
N ALA A 455 -3.10 12.79 -25.74
CA ALA A 455 -2.13 13.87 -25.59
C ALA A 455 -0.84 13.37 -24.90
N GLU A 456 0.26 14.09 -25.14
CA GLU A 456 1.40 14.02 -24.22
C GLU A 456 0.97 14.53 -22.84
N ASN A 457 1.42 13.84 -21.81
CA ASN A 457 1.16 14.19 -20.42
C ASN A 457 2.47 13.92 -19.69
N GLU A 458 3.21 14.98 -19.38
CA GLU A 458 4.52 14.91 -18.72
C GLU A 458 4.43 14.33 -17.30
N ASP A 459 3.25 14.40 -16.67
CA ASP A 459 3.01 13.83 -15.36
C ASP A 459 2.77 12.31 -15.41
N MET A 460 2.47 11.71 -16.57
CA MET A 460 2.27 10.27 -16.73
C MET A 460 3.52 9.63 -17.34
N VAL A 461 4.50 9.29 -16.51
CA VAL A 461 5.81 8.77 -16.92
C VAL A 461 5.70 7.28 -17.26
N GLU A 462 5.92 6.90 -18.52
CA GLU A 462 5.97 5.49 -18.94
C GLU A 462 7.20 4.80 -18.34
N VAL A 463 6.99 3.79 -17.50
CA VAL A 463 8.08 3.05 -16.81
C VAL A 463 8.20 1.60 -17.26
N LEU A 464 7.18 1.06 -17.93
CA LEU A 464 7.18 -0.29 -18.47
C LEU A 464 6.30 -0.37 -19.71
N ASN A 465 6.80 -1.07 -20.73
CA ASN A 465 6.04 -1.38 -21.93
C ASN A 465 6.55 -2.73 -22.46
N VAL A 466 5.86 -3.79 -22.06
CA VAL A 466 6.29 -5.17 -22.34
C VAL A 466 5.25 -5.89 -23.19
N ASP A 467 5.74 -6.58 -24.22
CA ASP A 467 4.93 -7.51 -24.99
C ASP A 467 4.86 -8.85 -24.23
N LEU A 468 3.66 -9.18 -23.76
CA LEU A 468 3.36 -10.43 -23.06
C LEU A 468 2.76 -11.50 -24.00
N GLY A 469 2.70 -11.23 -25.31
CA GLY A 469 2.08 -12.11 -26.30
C GLY A 469 0.55 -12.17 -26.20
N ARG A 470 -0.07 -11.18 -25.53
CA ARG A 470 -1.52 -11.08 -25.33
C ARG A 470 -2.07 -10.05 -26.30
N ARG A 471 -2.96 -10.46 -27.21
CA ARG A 471 -3.55 -9.61 -28.26
C ARG A 471 -5.06 -9.72 -28.25
#